data_AF-A0A8S3C1U1-F1
#
_entry.id   AF-A0A8S3C1U1-F1
#
_cell.length_a   1.000
_cell.length_b   1.000
_cell.length_c   1.000
_cell.angle_alpha   90.00
_cell.angle_beta   90.00
_cell.angle_gamma   90.00
#
_symmetry.space_group_name_H-M   'P 1'
#
loop_
_entity.id
_entity.type
_entity.pdbx_description
1 polymer ?
#
loop_
_entity_poly.entity_id
_entity_poly.type
_entity_poly.pdbx_seq_one_letter_code
_entity_poly.pdbx_strand_id
1 'polypeptide(L)' 'MTAPLHCSKPVACSLDGHTIAGGLMLALSCDYIAMGTRKPFRIGITGPIVGIPYP' A
#
# COMPACT_ATOMS: atom_id res chain seq x y z
N MET A 1 10.43 -5.11 -4.42
CA MET A 1 9.00 -5.41 -4.20
C MET A 1 8.19 -4.76 -5.32
N THR A 2 8.30 -5.27 -6.55
CA THR A 2 7.65 -4.71 -7.78
C THR A 2 6.90 -5.79 -8.55
N ALA A 3 6.71 -6.97 -7.96
CA ALA A 3 6.05 -8.11 -8.60
C ALA A 3 4.59 -7.81 -9.02
N PRO A 4 3.72 -7.17 -8.20
CA PRO A 4 2.39 -6.79 -8.65
C PRO A 4 2.42 -5.70 -9.74
N LEU A 5 3.41 -4.81 -9.71
CA LEU A 5 3.60 -3.75 -10.72
C LEU A 5 3.85 -4.31 -12.13
N HIS A 6 4.47 -5.48 -12.24
CA HIS A 6 4.79 -6.13 -13.53
C HIS A 6 3.80 -7.24 -13.90
N CYS A 7 2.68 -7.34 -13.18
CA CYS A 7 1.67 -8.35 -13.46
C CYS A 7 0.89 -7.97 -14.73
N SER A 8 0.86 -8.84 -15.74
CA SER A 8 0.07 -8.61 -16.97
C SER A 8 -1.45 -8.71 -16.75
N LYS A 9 -1.88 -9.11 -15.57
CA LYS A 9 -3.30 -9.26 -15.18
C LYS A 9 -3.62 -8.20 -14.13
N PRO A 10 -4.85 -7.66 -14.11
CA PRO A 10 -5.24 -6.63 -13.16
C PRO A 10 -5.10 -7.16 -11.72
N VAL A 11 -4.39 -6.41 -10.88
CA VAL A 11 -4.17 -6.75 -9.47
C VAL A 11 -5.01 -5.83 -8.61
N ALA A 12 -5.86 -6.44 -7.77
CA ALA A 12 -6.63 -5.73 -6.77
C ALA A 12 -6.06 -6.01 -5.37
N CYS A 13 -5.94 -4.98 -4.54
CA CYS A 13 -5.64 -5.10 -3.11
C CYS A 13 -6.84 -4.68 -2.26
N SER A 14 -7.13 -5.46 -1.22
CA SER A 14 -8.08 -5.10 -0.17
C SER A 14 -7.31 -4.63 1.06
N LEU A 15 -7.57 -3.42 1.50
CA LEU A 15 -6.98 -2.80 2.68
C LEU A 15 -7.98 -2.86 3.83
N ASP A 16 -7.89 -3.91 4.63
CA ASP A 16 -8.77 -4.13 5.79
C ASP A 16 -8.20 -3.57 7.11
N GLY A 17 -7.02 -2.93 7.06
CA GLY A 17 -6.31 -2.49 8.25
C GLY A 17 -5.25 -1.41 7.99
N HIS A 18 -4.34 -1.24 8.94
CA HIS A 18 -3.29 -0.23 8.84
C HIS A 18 -2.32 -0.56 7.69
N THR A 19 -2.12 0.41 6.80
CA THR A 19 -1.28 0.26 5.61
C THR A 19 -0.24 1.37 5.61
N ILE A 20 0.87 1.14 6.31
CA ILE A 20 1.94 2.12 6.50
C ILE A 20 3.26 1.69 5.85
N ALA A 21 4.10 2.68 5.55
CA ALA A 21 5.42 2.51 4.95
C ALA A 21 5.41 1.62 3.68
N GLY A 22 6.10 0.48 3.73
CA GLY A 22 6.18 -0.46 2.61
C GLY A 22 4.85 -1.11 2.27
N GLY A 23 3.93 -1.23 3.24
CA GLY A 23 2.59 -1.76 2.98
C GLY A 23 1.79 -0.86 2.03
N LEU A 24 1.97 0.45 2.15
CA LEU A 24 1.36 1.42 1.21
C LEU A 24 2.02 1.35 -0.16
N MET A 25 3.34 1.20 -0.23
CA MET A 25 4.04 1.02 -1.50
C MET A 25 3.57 -0.24 -2.24
N LEU A 26 3.30 -1.33 -1.51
CA LEU A 26 2.73 -2.53 -2.10
C LEU A 26 1.29 -2.31 -2.60
N ALA A 27 0.47 -1.60 -1.84
CA ALA A 27 -0.89 -1.26 -2.25
C ALA A 27 -0.92 -0.36 -3.50
N LEU A 28 0.00 0.61 -3.58
CA LEU A 28 0.19 1.49 -4.74
C LEU A 28 0.75 0.77 -5.97
N SER A 29 1.33 -0.42 -5.79
CA SER A 29 1.79 -1.24 -6.90
C SER A 29 0.65 -2.07 -7.54
N CYS A 30 -0.57 -1.98 -7.01
CA CYS A 30 -1.76 -2.64 -7.55
C CYS A 30 -2.62 -1.66 -8.35
N ASP A 31 -3.39 -2.17 -9.32
CA ASP A 31 -4.28 -1.37 -10.17
C ASP A 31 -5.54 -0.89 -9.43
N TYR A 32 -6.06 -1.72 -8.53
CA TYR A 32 -7.26 -1.42 -7.76
C TYR A 32 -6.98 -1.53 -6.27
N ILE A 33 -7.44 -0.52 -5.52
CA ILE A 33 -7.31 -0.45 -4.07
C ILE A 33 -8.71 -0.34 -3.47
N ALA A 34 -9.17 -1.41 -2.84
CA ALA A 34 -10.41 -1.43 -2.07
C ALA A 34 -10.09 -1.16 -0.60
N MET A 35 -10.64 -0.08 -0.03
CA MET A 35 -10.41 0.29 1.36
C MET A 35 -11.60 -0.10 2.24
N GLY A 36 -11.35 -0.90 3.26
CA GLY A 36 -12.35 -1.26 4.26
C GLY A 36 -12.57 -0.14 5.27
N THR A 37 -13.78 0.43 5.32
CA THR A 37 -14.12 1.55 6.23
C THR A 37 -14.64 1.12 7.60
N ARG A 38 -14.63 -0.19 7.91
CA ARG A 38 -15.29 -0.75 9.10
C ARG A 38 -14.59 -0.43 10.43
N LYS A 39 -13.31 -0.06 10.42
CA LYS A 39 -12.49 0.18 11.61
C LYS A 39 -11.58 1.37 11.36
N PRO A 40 -11.11 2.10 12.38
CA PRO A 40 -10.09 3.12 12.17
C PRO A 40 -8.80 2.49 11.63
N PHE A 41 -8.41 2.89 10.42
CA PHE A 41 -7.19 2.47 9.76
C PHE A 41 -6.37 3.71 9.41
N ARG A 42 -5.04 3.58 9.49
CA ARG A 42 -4.12 4.63 9.05
C ARG A 42 -3.41 4.18 7.80
N ILE A 43 -3.40 5.06 6.81
CA ILE A 43 -2.65 4.91 5.58
C ILE A 43 -1.61 6.02 5.53
N GLY A 44 -0.36 5.67 5.25
CA GLY A 44 0.67 6.69 5.10
C GLY A 44 2.06 6.17 4.85
N ILE A 45 2.87 7.02 4.23
CA ILE A 45 4.30 6.80 4.00
C ILE A 45 5.03 7.30 5.25
N THR A 46 5.46 6.40 6.14
CA THR A 46 5.97 6.77 7.48
C THR A 46 7.49 6.82 7.58
N GLY A 47 8.23 6.38 6.57
CA GLY A 47 9.68 6.42 6.60
C GLY A 47 10.30 7.83 6.51
N PRO A 48 9.65 8.93 6.03
CA PRO A 48 10.25 10.26 6.21
C PRO A 48 10.26 10.62 7.70
N ILE A 49 9.30 10.09 8.48
CA ILE A 49 9.23 10.23 9.95
C ILE A 49 10.39 9.47 10.61
N VAL A 50 10.89 8.40 9.98
CA VAL A 50 12.01 7.58 10.47
C VAL A 50 13.37 8.02 9.85
N GLY A 51 13.39 9.07 9.02
CA GLY A 51 14.60 9.54 8.36
C GLY A 51 15.08 8.65 7.20
N ILE A 52 14.20 7.78 6.70
CA ILE A 52 14.48 6.88 5.59
C ILE A 52 13.86 7.47 4.31
N PRO A 53 14.65 7.78 3.28
CA PRO A 53 14.12 8.22 2.01
C PRO A 53 13.31 7.10 1.36
N TYR A 54 12.20 7.46 0.72
CA TYR A 54 11.42 6.49 -0.04
C TYR A 54 11.99 6.32 -1.45
N PRO A 55 11.98 5.08 -1.98
CA PRO A 55 12.08 4.83 -3.40
C PRO A 55 10.80 5.24 -4.14
#